data_AF-T1BJV5-F1
#
_entry.id   AF-T1BJV5-F1
#
_cell.length_a   1.000
_cell.length_b   1.000
_cell.length_c   1.000
_cell.angle_alpha   90.00
_cell.angle_beta   90.00
_cell.angle_gamma   90.00
#
_symmetry.space_group_name_H-M   'P 1'
#
loop_
_entity.id
_entity.type
_entity.pdbx_description
1 polymer ?
#
loop_
_entity_poly.entity_id
_entity_poly.type
_entity_poly.pdbx_seq_one_letter_code
_entity_poly.pdbx_strand_id
1 'polypeptide(L)'
;MRRIFTRSSSPRPHRELIDALRASGVTWEPLAVSAAALPLEGQTFVLTGTLPSMTRQEAQAALSALGAKVAASVSRKTRYVIAGADPGSKLEKAHALGIPVLDEAGLRKLLDAHRR
;
A
#
# COMPACT_ATOMS: atom_id res chain seq x y z
N MET A 1 34.32 29.22 -52.86
CA MET A 1 33.06 28.86 -53.55
C MET A 1 32.35 27.74 -52.76
N ARG A 2 31.02 27.88 -52.60
CA ARG A 2 29.93 27.05 -52.01
C ARG A 2 30.20 25.55 -51.73
N ARG A 3 29.94 25.06 -50.50
CA ARG A 3 28.69 24.39 -49.97
C ARG A 3 28.22 23.23 -50.89
N ILE A 4 27.92 22.01 -50.44
CA ILE A 4 26.83 21.61 -49.52
C ILE A 4 27.10 20.17 -49.01
N PHE A 5 26.99 19.97 -47.69
CA PHE A 5 27.03 18.69 -46.99
C PHE A 5 25.59 18.27 -46.65
N THR A 6 25.31 16.97 -46.82
CA THR A 6 24.24 16.12 -46.25
C THR A 6 22.76 16.55 -46.34
N ARG A 7 21.96 15.70 -46.99
CA ARG A 7 20.49 15.72 -46.95
C ARG A 7 19.97 14.55 -46.13
N SER A 8 19.10 14.89 -45.18
CA SER A 8 17.97 14.11 -44.62
C SER A 8 18.06 13.86 -43.11
N SER A 9 17.44 14.79 -42.38
CA SER A 9 17.17 14.76 -40.94
C SER A 9 15.94 13.90 -40.62
N SER A 10 16.02 13.19 -39.50
CA SER A 10 15.01 12.31 -38.89
C SER A 10 13.66 12.98 -38.60
N PRO A 11 12.52 12.24 -38.62
CA PRO A 11 11.21 12.84 -38.34
C PRO A 11 10.73 12.65 -36.89
N ARG A 12 10.19 13.75 -36.34
CA ARG A 12 9.18 13.91 -35.26
C ARG A 12 9.65 14.27 -33.84
N PRO A 13 9.52 15.54 -33.41
CA PRO A 13 9.44 15.87 -31.99
C PRO A 13 7.98 15.76 -31.52
N HIS A 14 7.65 14.71 -30.76
CA HIS A 14 6.37 14.56 -30.02
C HIS A 14 6.12 15.68 -28.99
N ARG A 15 7.09 16.59 -28.82
CA ARG A 15 7.13 17.62 -27.79
C ARG A 15 6.25 18.83 -28.08
N GLU A 16 6.00 19.16 -29.34
CA GLU A 16 5.25 20.38 -29.69
C GLU A 16 3.75 20.25 -29.42
N LEU A 17 3.19 19.03 -29.52
CA LEU A 17 1.78 18.78 -29.17
C LEU A 17 1.52 18.92 -27.66
N ILE A 18 2.51 18.64 -26.83
CA ILE A 18 2.41 18.76 -25.36
C ILE A 18 2.37 20.24 -24.93
N ASP A 19 3.10 21.11 -25.62
CA ASP A 19 3.10 22.55 -25.34
C ASP A 19 1.81 23.24 -25.82
N ALA A 20 1.25 22.84 -26.97
CA ALA A 20 -0.03 23.35 -27.45
C ALA A 20 -1.20 23.02 -26.50
N LEU A 21 -1.19 21.85 -25.85
CA LEU A 21 -2.18 21.44 -24.85
C LEU A 21 -2.06 22.19 -23.52
N ARG A 22 -0.88 22.76 -23.20
CA ARG A 22 -0.67 23.54 -21.98
C ARG A 22 -1.19 24.97 -22.09
N ALA A 23 -1.26 25.52 -23.30
CA ALA A 23 -1.69 26.89 -23.57
C ALA A 23 -3.22 27.10 -23.53
N SER A 24 -4.02 26.03 -23.53
CA SER A 24 -5.49 26.10 -23.58
C SER A 24 -6.18 26.24 -22.22
N GLY A 25 -5.45 26.65 -21.17
CA GLY A 25 -6.08 26.99 -19.89
C GLY A 25 -6.76 25.80 -19.22
N VAL A 26 -6.20 24.60 -19.35
CA VAL A 26 -6.59 23.46 -18.51
C VAL A 26 -6.14 23.78 -17.09
N THR A 27 -7.00 24.47 -16.36
CA THR A 27 -6.94 24.56 -14.92
C THR A 27 -7.17 23.16 -14.40
N TRP A 28 -6.09 22.42 -14.18
CA TRP A 28 -6.13 21.22 -13.38
C TRP A 28 -6.43 21.70 -11.97
N GLU A 29 -7.72 21.77 -11.60
CA GLU A 29 -8.04 21.59 -10.20
C GLU A 29 -7.37 20.26 -9.84
N PRO A 30 -6.45 20.24 -8.85
CA PRO A 30 -6.02 18.98 -8.33
C PRO A 30 -7.33 18.34 -7.87
N LEU A 31 -7.79 17.32 -8.58
CA LEU A 31 -8.67 16.35 -7.98
C LEU A 31 -7.90 15.97 -6.73
N ALA A 32 -8.35 16.49 -5.60
CA ALA A 32 -8.19 15.83 -4.34
C ALA A 32 -8.91 14.51 -4.58
N VAL A 33 -8.21 13.59 -5.23
CA VAL A 33 -8.27 12.20 -4.86
C VAL A 33 -7.97 12.32 -3.38
N SER A 34 -9.04 12.40 -2.59
CA SER A 34 -9.08 11.84 -1.28
C SER A 34 -8.64 10.40 -1.50
N ALA A 35 -7.33 10.20 -1.64
CA ALA A 35 -6.65 9.08 -1.07
C ALA A 35 -7.08 9.20 0.39
N ALA A 36 -8.25 8.64 0.69
CA ALA A 36 -8.65 8.40 2.05
C ALA A 36 -7.47 7.59 2.55
N ALA A 37 -6.57 8.28 3.26
CA ALA A 37 -5.25 7.77 3.57
C ALA A 37 -5.52 6.37 4.10
N LEU A 38 -5.04 5.36 3.36
CA LEU A 38 -5.41 3.99 3.64
C LEU A 38 -5.12 3.82 5.14
N PRO A 39 -6.13 3.44 5.94
CA PRO A 39 -6.08 3.59 7.39
C PRO A 39 -4.88 2.86 8.01
N LEU A 40 -4.38 1.86 7.29
CA LEU A 40 -3.25 1.02 7.64
C LEU A 40 -2.04 1.19 6.72
N GLU A 41 -1.99 2.27 5.93
CA GLU A 41 -0.90 2.51 4.97
C GLU A 41 0.47 2.53 5.66
N GLY A 42 1.40 1.73 5.14
CA GLY A 42 2.76 1.65 5.66
C GLY A 42 2.90 0.93 7.00
N GLN A 43 1.80 0.52 7.63
CA GLN A 43 1.82 -0.20 8.89
C GLN A 43 2.14 -1.69 8.65
N THR A 44 3.00 -2.26 9.49
CA THR A 44 3.38 -3.68 9.40
C THR A 44 2.60 -4.51 10.41
N PHE A 45 1.91 -5.53 9.92
CA PHE A 45 1.13 -6.49 10.70
C PHE A 45 1.80 -7.85 10.69
N VAL A 46 1.74 -8.57 11.80
CA VAL A 46 2.24 -9.94 11.90
C VAL A 46 1.10 -10.87 12.24
N LEU A 47 0.89 -11.89 11.42
CA LEU A 47 -0.10 -12.93 11.68
C LEU A 47 0.57 -14.06 12.48
N THR A 48 -0.03 -14.46 13.59
CA THR A 48 0.38 -15.62 14.36
C THR A 48 -0.80 -16.51 14.76
N GLY A 49 -0.54 -17.80 14.92
CA GLY A 49 -1.56 -18.82 15.16
C GLY A 49 -2.35 -19.19 13.91
N THR A 50 -3.41 -19.94 14.14
CA THR A 50 -4.36 -20.39 13.12
C THR A 50 -5.62 -19.56 13.26
N LEU A 51 -6.07 -18.94 12.18
CA LEU A 51 -7.29 -18.12 12.19
C LEU A 51 -8.48 -19.08 11.97
N PRO A 52 -9.37 -19.27 12.96
CA PRO A 52 -10.49 -20.21 12.84
C PRO A 52 -11.61 -19.69 11.93
N SER A 53 -11.78 -18.36 11.79
CA SER A 53 -12.86 -17.78 10.98
C SER A 53 -12.42 -17.34 9.58
N MET A 54 -11.11 -17.31 9.29
CA MET A 54 -10.59 -16.93 7.96
C MET A 54 -9.26 -17.59 7.67
N THR A 55 -8.92 -17.76 6.40
CA THR A 55 -7.59 -18.24 6.02
C THR A 55 -6.54 -17.14 6.22
N ARG A 56 -5.28 -17.54 6.42
CA ARG A 56 -4.16 -16.57 6.48
C ARG A 56 -4.07 -15.71 5.20
N GLN A 57 -4.42 -16.29 4.06
CA GLN A 57 -4.47 -15.55 2.78
C GLN A 57 -5.56 -14.49 2.78
N GLU A 58 -6.76 -14.79 3.26
CA GLU A 58 -7.84 -13.80 3.35
C GLU A 58 -7.47 -12.66 4.30
N ALA A 59 -6.91 -12.97 5.46
CA ALA A 59 -6.43 -11.95 6.38
C ALA A 59 -5.35 -11.07 5.74
N GLN A 60 -4.42 -11.67 5.01
CA GLN A 60 -3.38 -10.94 4.28
C GLN A 60 -3.95 -10.06 3.17
N ALA A 61 -4.89 -10.59 2.38
CA ALA A 61 -5.54 -9.84 1.31
C ALA A 61 -6.33 -8.64 1.87
N ALA A 62 -7.07 -8.85 2.97
CA ALA A 62 -7.85 -7.81 3.60
C ALA A 62 -6.98 -6.70 4.21
N LEU A 63 -5.87 -7.07 4.88
CA LEU A 63 -4.88 -6.11 5.37
C LEU A 63 -4.20 -5.36 4.23
N SER A 64 -3.83 -6.06 3.15
CA SER A 64 -3.21 -5.45 1.98
C SER A 64 -4.17 -4.52 1.23
N ALA A 65 -5.47 -4.82 1.22
CA ALA A 65 -6.50 -3.94 0.67
C ALA A 65 -6.62 -2.62 1.45
N LEU A 66 -6.32 -2.64 2.74
CA LEU A 66 -6.23 -1.45 3.61
C LEU A 66 -4.83 -0.79 3.59
N GLY A 67 -3.94 -1.18 2.69
CA GLY A 67 -2.59 -0.61 2.55
C GLY A 67 -1.55 -1.11 3.56
N ALA A 68 -1.90 -2.11 4.38
CA ALA A 68 -1.01 -2.67 5.38
C ALA A 68 -0.05 -3.71 4.77
N LYS A 69 1.15 -3.82 5.34
CA LYS A 69 2.15 -4.84 4.99
C LYS A 69 2.07 -5.99 5.98
N VAL A 70 2.01 -7.23 5.48
CA VAL A 70 2.01 -8.43 6.32
C VAL A 70 3.41 -9.02 6.35
N ALA A 71 3.98 -9.14 7.55
CA ALA A 71 5.26 -9.76 7.81
C ALA A 71 5.10 -11.07 8.59
N ALA A 72 5.99 -12.03 8.34
CA ALA A 72 5.97 -13.32 9.03
C ALA A 72 6.66 -13.30 10.41
N SER A 73 7.43 -12.23 10.69
CA SER A 73 8.27 -12.10 11.90
C SER A 73 7.95 -10.82 12.67
N VAL A 74 7.95 -10.94 13.99
CA VAL A 74 7.75 -9.82 14.93
C VAL A 74 9.03 -9.02 15.02
N SER A 75 8.95 -7.73 14.69
CA SER A 75 10.06 -6.79 14.75
C SER A 75 9.62 -5.51 15.45
N ARG A 76 10.55 -4.65 15.88
CA ARG A 76 10.24 -3.34 16.45
C ARG A 76 9.47 -2.41 15.51
N LYS A 77 9.49 -2.70 14.20
CA LYS A 77 8.71 -1.97 13.17
C LYS A 77 7.28 -2.49 13.01
N THR A 78 6.94 -3.60 13.65
CA THR A 78 5.59 -4.17 13.63
C THR A 78 4.67 -3.28 14.45
N ARG A 79 3.57 -2.83 13.84
CA ARG A 79 2.55 -2.05 14.53
C ARG A 79 1.67 -2.95 15.38
N TYR A 80 1.15 -4.02 14.78
CA TYR A 80 0.21 -4.93 15.44
C TYR A 80 0.54 -6.37 15.13
N VAL A 81 0.25 -7.23 16.10
CA VAL A 81 0.31 -8.68 15.94
C VAL A 81 -1.10 -9.22 15.99
N ILE A 82 -1.57 -9.85 14.92
CA ILE A 82 -2.84 -10.56 14.90
C ILE A 82 -2.63 -11.95 15.49
N ALA A 83 -3.22 -12.23 16.65
CA ALA A 83 -3.19 -13.52 17.32
C ALA A 83 -4.48 -14.32 17.03
N GLY A 84 -4.32 -15.44 16.33
CA GLY A 84 -5.38 -16.45 16.15
C GLY A 84 -5.36 -17.51 17.24
N ALA A 85 -6.04 -18.63 16.98
CA ALA A 85 -6.00 -19.83 17.82
C ALA A 85 -4.58 -20.38 17.89
N ASP A 86 -4.09 -20.61 19.11
CA ASP A 86 -2.73 -21.04 19.43
C ASP A 86 -1.62 -20.15 18.81
N PRO A 87 -1.48 -18.91 19.28
CA PRO A 87 -0.56 -17.94 18.68
C PRO A 87 0.93 -18.20 19.01
N GLY A 88 1.21 -19.14 19.91
CA GLY A 88 2.54 -19.66 20.24
C GLY A 88 3.61 -18.60 20.53
N SER A 89 4.87 -18.94 20.23
CA SER A 89 6.07 -18.14 20.58
C SER A 89 6.19 -16.77 19.91
N LYS A 90 5.28 -16.40 18.98
CA LYS A 90 5.26 -15.04 18.39
C LYS A 90 4.45 -14.06 19.24
N LEU A 91 3.45 -14.54 19.99
CA LEU A 91 2.71 -13.73 20.95
C LEU A 91 3.63 -13.32 22.10
N GLU A 92 4.40 -14.26 22.65
CA GLU A 92 5.39 -13.97 23.69
C GLU A 92 6.41 -12.91 23.24
N LYS A 93 6.91 -13.02 22.01
CA LYS A 93 7.81 -12.00 21.41
C LYS A 93 7.13 -10.65 21.25
N ALA A 94 5.85 -10.61 20.89
CA ALA A 94 5.09 -9.38 20.79
C ALA A 94 4.96 -8.69 22.16
N HIS A 95 4.62 -9.45 23.20
CA HIS A 95 4.55 -8.95 24.57
C HIS A 95 5.91 -8.48 25.10
N ALA A 96 6.98 -9.25 24.83
CA ALA A 96 8.34 -8.87 25.23
C ALA A 96 8.82 -7.57 24.56
N LEU A 97 8.34 -7.28 23.34
CA LEU A 97 8.64 -6.04 22.62
C LEU A 97 7.62 -4.93 22.90
N GLY A 98 6.57 -5.17 23.69
CA GLY A 98 5.50 -4.21 23.97
C GLY A 98 4.64 -3.87 22.76
N ILE A 99 4.56 -4.77 21.77
CA ILE A 99 3.77 -4.56 20.55
C ILE A 99 2.30 -4.94 20.85
N PRO A 100 1.32 -4.09 20.50
CA PRO A 100 -0.07 -4.40 20.73
C PRO A 100 -0.53 -5.61 19.91
N VAL A 101 -1.24 -6.51 20.58
CA VAL A 101 -1.80 -7.74 20.00
C VAL A 101 -3.28 -7.54 19.75
N LEU A 102 -3.74 -7.89 18.56
CA LEU A 102 -5.13 -7.88 18.15
C LEU A 102 -5.59 -9.31 17.89
N ASP A 103 -6.79 -9.66 18.30
CA ASP A 103 -7.41 -10.92 17.93
C ASP A 103 -8.10 -10.84 16.54
N GLU A 104 -8.58 -11.98 16.06
CA GLU A 104 -9.30 -12.08 14.80
C GLU A 104 -10.58 -11.23 14.77
N ALA A 105 -11.30 -11.11 15.90
CA ALA A 105 -12.50 -10.28 15.97
C ALA A 105 -12.13 -8.79 15.88
N GLY A 106 -11.02 -8.39 16.50
CA GLY A 106 -10.43 -7.07 16.34
C GLY A 106 -10.03 -6.75 14.90
N LEU A 107 -9.39 -7.70 14.21
CA LEU A 107 -9.10 -7.56 12.77
C LEU A 107 -10.40 -7.39 11.97
N ARG A 108 -11.41 -8.20 12.22
CA ARG A 108 -12.69 -8.14 11.50
C ARG A 108 -13.41 -6.82 11.72
N LYS A 109 -13.39 -6.27 12.94
CA LYS A 109 -13.90 -4.93 13.23
C LYS A 109 -13.15 -3.85 12.48
N LEU A 110 -11.82 -3.95 12.38
CA LEU A 110 -11.01 -3.04 11.57
C LEU A 110 -11.38 -3.13 10.09
N LEU A 111 -11.58 -4.33 9.56
CA LEU A 111 -11.98 -4.51 8.16
C LEU A 111 -13.39 -3.94 7.91
N ASP A 112 -14.35 -4.20 8.80
CA ASP A 112 -15.73 -3.71 8.69
C ASP A 112 -15.81 -2.18 8.77
N ALA A 113 -15.04 -1.57 9.70
CA ALA A 113 -14.99 -0.12 9.87
C ALA A 113 -14.51 0.63 8.62
N HIS A 114 -13.73 -0.02 7.75
CA HIS A 114 -13.13 0.59 6.56
C HIS A 114 -13.74 0.09 5.24
N ARG A 115 -14.80 -0.73 5.29
CA ARG A 115 -15.59 -1.15 4.12
C ARG A 115 -16.80 -0.24 3.82
N ARG A 116 -16.97 0.86 4.57
CA ARG A 116 -18.06 1.83 4.41
C ARG A 116 -17.68 3.04 3.57
#